data_AF-A0A8H7IZ50-F1
#
_entry.id   AF-A0A8H7IZ50-F1
#
_cell.length_a   1.000
_cell.length_b   1.000
_cell.length_c   1.000
_cell.angle_alpha   90.00
_cell.angle_beta   90.00
_cell.angle_gamma   90.00
#
_symmetry.space_group_name_H-M   'P 1'
#
loop_
_entity.id
_entity.type
_entity.pdbx_description
1 polymer ?
#
loop_
_entity_poly.entity_id
_entity_poly.type
_entity_poly.pdbx_seq_one_letter_code
_entity_poly.pdbx_strand_id
1 'polypeptide(L)'
;MELKSDFLFNLEDSLQPMFALHSVRRSYAGEDFSYSLGFLRMRQATDPRDKVYGVLALAANRYAGLLRVDYDLSVEEAYEQLTVALIKRTGHLDILSHVAPNQLQNLDVPSFVPDWTIELGKEYSTDWTERFRNRHKYNACLNHVADFTVAPRTLHIKGVLVDTIATMATRRLGSYRKTRSYRNELLDEMFKIAKPIEEGYYHGQRQTRKEAFWLTMCGGLEESSDRATPISERRLTHFQIFQSWEHWFRGPRTSYQTSDLQLRTVTDRVSSVSKGRTFFITEQGRMGWAPKNSMPGDVIAVLTGGRVPIVLRPNQGCYAVVGDAYVHGVMDGEAMVEADDLEYLELH
;
A
#
# COMPACT_ATOMS: atom_id res chain seq x y z
N MET A 1 43.26 -29.45 10.13
CA MET A 1 42.31 -29.61 9.02
C MET A 1 41.70 -28.24 8.77
N GLU A 2 42.39 -27.42 7.99
CA GLU A 2 41.98 -26.05 7.68
C GLU A 2 40.84 -26.10 6.67
N LEU A 3 39.64 -25.73 7.10
CA LEU A 3 38.52 -25.47 6.20
C LEU A 3 38.89 -24.23 5.37
N LYS A 4 39.04 -24.43 4.05
CA LYS A 4 39.38 -23.36 3.10
C LYS A 4 38.39 -22.18 3.26
N SER A 5 38.90 -20.95 3.22
CA SER A 5 38.11 -19.71 3.35
C SER A 5 36.90 -19.65 2.42
N ASP A 6 37.02 -20.27 1.24
CA ASP A 6 35.94 -20.36 0.25
C ASP A 6 34.73 -21.16 0.74
N PHE A 7 34.92 -22.13 1.64
CA PHE A 7 33.83 -22.87 2.26
C PHE A 7 33.08 -22.03 3.29
N LEU A 8 33.81 -21.23 4.08
CA LEU A 8 33.21 -20.33 5.09
C LEU A 8 32.47 -19.16 4.42
N PHE A 9 33.01 -18.59 3.34
CA PHE A 9 32.33 -17.54 2.56
C PHE A 9 31.02 -18.04 1.92
N ASN A 10 31.05 -19.23 1.31
CA ASN A 10 29.85 -19.85 0.76
C ASN A 10 28.85 -20.27 1.85
N LEU A 11 29.32 -20.63 3.05
CA LEU A 11 28.45 -20.92 4.18
C LEU A 11 27.76 -19.64 4.69
N GLU A 12 28.46 -18.52 4.76
CA GLU A 12 27.89 -17.25 5.23
C GLU A 12 26.82 -16.71 4.26
N ASP A 13 27.07 -16.78 2.95
CA ASP A 13 26.10 -16.41 1.92
C ASP A 13 24.91 -17.39 1.83
N SER A 14 25.12 -18.69 2.04
CA SER A 14 24.04 -19.70 2.06
C SER A 14 23.24 -19.72 3.38
N LEU A 15 23.83 -19.26 4.48
CA LEU A 15 23.17 -19.10 5.77
C LEU A 15 22.49 -17.74 5.92
N GLN A 16 22.84 -16.73 5.11
CA GLN A 16 22.18 -15.42 5.13
C GLN A 16 20.65 -15.51 4.98
N PRO A 17 20.10 -16.33 4.06
CA PRO A 17 18.67 -16.60 4.00
C PRO A 17 18.14 -17.24 5.28
N MET A 18 18.85 -18.19 5.89
CA MET A 18 18.44 -18.81 7.16
C MET A 18 18.48 -17.84 8.34
N PHE A 19 19.47 -16.96 8.44
CA PHE A 19 19.52 -15.91 9.46
C PHE A 19 18.46 -14.83 9.22
N ALA A 20 18.16 -14.49 7.96
CA ALA A 20 17.04 -13.64 7.61
C ALA A 20 15.71 -14.31 7.99
N LEU A 21 15.53 -15.60 7.74
CA LEU A 21 14.34 -16.37 8.11
C LEU A 21 14.22 -16.54 9.64
N HIS A 22 15.32 -16.75 10.34
CA HIS A 22 15.37 -16.83 11.81
C HIS A 22 15.12 -15.46 12.46
N SER A 23 15.67 -14.38 11.90
CA SER A 23 15.35 -13.00 12.28
C SER A 23 13.90 -12.67 11.97
N VAL A 24 13.36 -13.08 10.82
CA VAL A 24 11.93 -12.97 10.50
C VAL A 24 11.09 -13.72 11.55
N ARG A 25 11.46 -14.95 11.88
CA ARG A 25 10.72 -15.76 12.85
C ARG A 25 10.82 -15.22 14.29
N ARG A 26 11.95 -14.66 14.73
CA ARG A 26 12.14 -14.12 16.08
C ARG A 26 11.65 -12.68 16.24
N SER A 27 11.94 -11.81 15.27
CA SER A 27 11.59 -10.39 15.32
C SER A 27 10.12 -10.13 14.96
N TYR A 28 9.45 -11.08 14.30
CA TYR A 28 8.09 -10.89 13.75
C TYR A 28 7.08 -11.96 14.22
N ALA A 29 7.40 -12.72 15.27
CA ALA A 29 6.48 -13.69 15.90
C ALA A 29 5.16 -13.06 16.42
N GLY A 30 5.12 -11.73 16.60
CA GLY A 30 3.91 -10.98 16.97
C GLY A 30 3.25 -10.22 15.81
N GLU A 31 3.86 -10.22 14.63
CA GLU A 31 3.44 -9.40 13.49
C GLU A 31 2.46 -10.14 12.58
N ASP A 32 1.72 -9.37 11.79
CA ASP A 32 0.68 -9.85 10.87
C ASP A 32 1.29 -10.65 9.70
N PHE A 33 0.68 -11.80 9.36
CA PHE A 33 1.06 -12.66 8.23
C PHE A 33 1.31 -11.88 6.93
N SER A 34 0.46 -10.89 6.64
CA SER A 34 0.55 -10.06 5.44
C SER A 34 1.89 -9.30 5.38
N TYR A 35 2.40 -8.84 6.52
CA TYR A 35 3.71 -8.18 6.56
C TYR A 35 4.85 -9.14 6.17
N SER A 36 4.84 -10.35 6.71
CA SER A 36 5.84 -11.39 6.41
C SER A 36 5.79 -11.81 4.94
N LEU A 37 4.59 -11.91 4.37
CA LEU A 37 4.38 -12.20 2.96
C LEU A 37 4.94 -11.08 2.06
N GLY A 38 4.89 -9.82 2.50
CA GLY A 38 5.49 -8.69 1.80
C GLY A 38 7.00 -8.79 1.70
N PHE A 39 7.65 -9.31 2.74
CA PHE A 39 9.10 -9.56 2.74
C PHE A 39 9.49 -10.73 1.83
N LEU A 40 8.75 -11.85 1.88
CA LEU A 40 9.04 -13.02 1.05
C LEU A 40 8.65 -12.85 -0.42
N ARG A 41 7.71 -11.95 -0.75
CA ARG A 41 7.37 -11.58 -2.14
C ARG A 41 8.60 -11.22 -2.98
N MET A 42 9.61 -10.60 -2.35
CA MET A 42 10.83 -10.14 -3.00
C MET A 42 11.88 -11.24 -3.19
N ARG A 43 11.64 -12.45 -2.69
CA ARG A 43 12.56 -13.58 -2.83
C ARG A 43 12.21 -14.37 -4.08
N GLN A 44 13.25 -14.89 -4.72
CA GLN A 44 13.09 -15.86 -5.80
C GLN A 44 12.69 -17.20 -5.20
N ALA A 45 11.83 -17.92 -5.91
CA ALA A 45 11.39 -19.26 -5.55
C ALA A 45 11.36 -20.11 -6.82
N THR A 46 11.88 -21.34 -6.74
CA THR A 46 11.85 -22.28 -7.87
C THR A 46 10.42 -22.70 -8.17
N ASP A 47 9.66 -23.01 -7.12
CA ASP A 47 8.21 -23.19 -7.19
C ASP A 47 7.52 -21.93 -6.67
N PRO A 48 6.65 -21.27 -7.47
CA PRO A 48 5.96 -20.08 -7.00
C PRO A 48 5.11 -20.28 -5.73
N ARG A 49 4.63 -21.49 -5.47
CA ARG A 49 3.83 -21.81 -4.27
C ARG A 49 4.65 -21.66 -2.99
N ASP A 50 5.97 -21.81 -3.05
CA ASP A 50 6.87 -21.65 -1.91
C ASP A 50 6.90 -20.22 -1.36
N LYS A 51 6.53 -19.22 -2.17
CA LYS A 51 6.37 -17.84 -1.68
C LYS A 51 5.29 -17.73 -0.60
N VAL A 52 4.30 -18.63 -0.62
CA VAL A 52 3.20 -18.70 0.34
C VAL A 52 3.47 -19.78 1.39
N TYR A 53 3.81 -21.00 0.94
CA TYR A 53 4.05 -22.12 1.85
C TYR A 53 5.26 -21.89 2.76
N GLY A 54 6.29 -21.20 2.27
CA GLY A 54 7.42 -20.76 3.08
C GLY A 54 7.01 -19.82 4.21
N VAL A 55 6.09 -18.87 3.95
CA VAL A 55 5.58 -17.96 5.01
C VAL A 55 4.79 -18.74 6.05
N LEU A 56 3.94 -19.68 5.64
CA LEU A 56 3.16 -20.52 6.57
C LEU A 56 4.05 -21.26 7.58
N ALA A 57 5.20 -21.76 7.14
CA ALA A 57 6.16 -22.45 8.01
C ALA A 57 6.86 -21.52 9.01
N LEU A 58 6.94 -20.22 8.70
CA LEU A 58 7.59 -19.20 9.53
C LEU A 58 6.60 -18.45 10.43
N ALA A 59 5.34 -18.40 10.01
CA ALA A 59 4.29 -17.65 10.68
C ALA A 59 4.05 -18.19 12.09
N ALA A 60 3.67 -17.29 13.00
CA ALA A 60 3.37 -17.64 14.39
C ALA A 60 2.22 -18.66 14.48
N ASN A 61 2.15 -19.38 15.62
CA ASN A 61 1.13 -20.42 15.90
C ASN A 61 -0.32 -19.97 15.60
N ARG A 62 -0.61 -18.68 15.63
CA ARG A 62 -1.93 -18.12 15.28
C ARG A 62 -2.38 -18.40 13.84
N TYR A 63 -1.46 -18.75 12.93
CA TYR A 63 -1.74 -19.14 11.55
C TYR A 63 -1.52 -20.65 11.31
N ALA A 64 -1.30 -21.44 12.36
CA ALA A 64 -1.21 -22.88 12.24
C ALA A 64 -2.52 -23.46 11.69
N GLY A 65 -2.41 -24.33 10.69
CA GLY A 65 -3.57 -24.92 10.02
C GLY A 65 -4.37 -23.93 9.17
N LEU A 66 -3.82 -22.76 8.84
CA LEU A 66 -4.45 -21.81 7.90
C LEU A 66 -4.65 -22.46 6.52
N LEU A 67 -3.65 -23.20 6.06
CA LEU A 67 -3.68 -24.01 4.86
C LEU A 67 -2.93 -25.32 5.08
N ARG A 68 -3.35 -26.36 4.35
CA ARG A 68 -2.55 -27.57 4.15
C ARG A 68 -1.65 -27.33 2.94
N VAL A 69 -0.36 -27.62 3.08
CA VAL A 69 0.58 -27.59 1.95
C VAL A 69 0.21 -28.71 0.98
N ASP A 70 -0.04 -28.34 -0.28
CA ASP A 70 -0.49 -29.26 -1.32
C ASP A 70 0.09 -28.84 -2.69
N TYR A 71 1.05 -29.62 -3.18
CA TYR A 71 1.71 -29.36 -4.47
C TYR A 71 0.99 -30.02 -5.65
N ASP A 72 -0.15 -30.67 -5.42
CA ASP A 72 -1.02 -31.14 -6.51
C ASP A 72 -1.92 -30.01 -7.04
N LEU A 73 -2.11 -28.94 -6.26
CA LEU A 73 -2.84 -27.73 -6.67
C LEU A 73 -2.03 -26.90 -7.67
N SER A 74 -2.73 -26.23 -8.60
CA SER A 74 -2.14 -25.16 -9.40
C SER A 74 -1.68 -23.97 -8.54
N VAL A 75 -0.86 -23.09 -9.11
CA VAL A 75 -0.38 -21.88 -8.40
C VAL A 75 -1.57 -20.96 -8.08
N GLU A 76 -2.48 -20.84 -9.03
CA GLU A 76 -3.72 -20.07 -8.95
C GLU A 76 -4.60 -20.56 -7.79
N GLU A 77 -4.86 -21.86 -7.72
CA GLU A 77 -5.66 -22.46 -6.64
C GLU A 77 -5.00 -22.26 -5.27
N ALA A 78 -3.69 -22.42 -5.17
CA ALA A 78 -2.96 -22.21 -3.91
C ALA A 78 -3.06 -20.75 -3.43
N TYR A 79 -2.95 -19.78 -4.35
CA TYR A 79 -3.03 -18.36 -4.04
C TYR A 79 -4.47 -17.91 -3.71
N GLU A 80 -5.46 -18.44 -4.42
CA GLU A 80 -6.89 -18.24 -4.12
C GLU A 80 -7.23 -18.76 -2.72
N GLN A 81 -6.84 -20.02 -2.41
CA GLN A 81 -7.10 -20.62 -1.11
C GLN A 81 -6.47 -19.80 0.02
N LEU A 82 -5.22 -19.33 -0.15
CA LEU A 82 -4.58 -18.47 0.86
C LEU A 82 -5.35 -17.18 1.07
N THR A 83 -5.70 -16.50 -0.02
CA THR A 83 -6.34 -15.19 0.04
C THR A 83 -7.65 -15.29 0.82
N VAL A 84 -8.50 -16.26 0.46
CA VAL A 84 -9.78 -16.48 1.14
C VAL A 84 -9.57 -16.94 2.59
N ALA A 85 -8.63 -17.86 2.84
CA ALA A 85 -8.37 -18.35 4.19
C ALA A 85 -7.87 -17.23 5.13
N LEU A 86 -7.02 -16.32 4.64
CA LEU A 86 -6.53 -15.18 5.41
C LEU A 86 -7.63 -14.20 5.77
N ILE A 87 -8.49 -13.83 4.82
CA ILE A 87 -9.61 -12.93 5.07
C ILE A 87 -10.55 -13.56 6.11
N LYS A 88 -10.91 -14.85 5.94
CA LYS A 88 -11.75 -15.59 6.90
C LYS A 88 -11.14 -15.66 8.30
N ARG A 89 -9.83 -15.90 8.40
CA ARG A 89 -9.13 -16.08 9.68
C ARG A 89 -8.95 -14.77 10.44
N THR A 90 -8.68 -13.68 9.72
CA THR A 90 -8.28 -12.40 10.32
C THR A 90 -9.43 -11.39 10.41
N GLY A 91 -10.46 -11.52 9.56
CA GLY A 91 -11.46 -10.48 9.36
C GLY A 91 -10.88 -9.21 8.73
N HIS A 92 -9.67 -9.28 8.17
CA HIS A 92 -8.95 -8.15 7.59
C HIS A 92 -8.67 -8.35 6.10
N LEU A 93 -8.62 -7.25 5.35
CA LEU A 93 -8.35 -7.20 3.91
C LEU A 93 -6.94 -6.74 3.58
N ASP A 94 -6.02 -6.79 4.54
CA ASP A 94 -4.61 -6.42 4.33
C ASP A 94 -3.98 -7.20 3.16
N ILE A 95 -4.50 -8.40 2.86
CA ILE A 95 -4.07 -9.21 1.71
C ILE A 95 -4.27 -8.49 0.37
N LEU A 96 -5.31 -7.66 0.23
CA LEU A 96 -5.57 -6.90 -1.01
C LEU A 96 -4.50 -5.83 -1.27
N SER A 97 -3.77 -5.39 -0.25
CA SER A 97 -2.62 -4.50 -0.44
C SER A 97 -1.42 -5.20 -1.08
N HIS A 98 -1.45 -6.53 -1.24
CA HIS A 98 -0.46 -7.29 -2.01
C HIS A 98 -0.77 -7.33 -3.51
N VAL A 99 -1.96 -6.90 -3.93
CA VAL A 99 -2.33 -6.79 -5.35
C VAL A 99 -1.35 -5.87 -6.05
N ALA A 100 -0.61 -6.44 -7.00
CA ALA A 100 0.41 -5.69 -7.73
C ALA A 100 -0.21 -4.95 -8.91
N PRO A 101 0.31 -3.76 -9.26
CA PRO A 101 -0.08 -3.11 -10.49
C PRO A 101 0.18 -4.02 -11.69
N ASN A 102 -0.81 -4.15 -12.59
CA ASN A 102 -0.78 -5.03 -13.76
C ASN A 102 -0.70 -6.53 -13.44
N GLN A 103 -1.26 -7.01 -12.32
CA GLN A 103 -1.07 -8.40 -11.94
C GLN A 103 -1.71 -9.47 -12.82
N LEU A 104 -2.67 -9.09 -13.66
CA LEU A 104 -3.37 -10.00 -14.57
C LEU A 104 -2.56 -10.32 -15.85
N GLN A 105 -1.23 -10.35 -15.75
CA GLN A 105 -0.35 -10.62 -16.90
C GLN A 105 0.21 -12.04 -16.92
N ASN A 106 0.32 -12.71 -15.76
CA ASN A 106 1.03 -13.99 -15.65
C ASN A 106 0.12 -15.15 -15.22
N LEU A 107 -0.80 -14.92 -14.28
CA LEU A 107 -1.73 -15.94 -13.76
C LEU A 107 -3.18 -15.57 -14.06
N ASP A 108 -4.03 -16.58 -14.31
CA ASP A 108 -5.47 -16.42 -14.45
C ASP A 108 -6.19 -16.52 -13.10
N VAL A 109 -5.92 -15.55 -12.22
CA VAL A 109 -6.55 -15.43 -10.90
C VAL A 109 -7.58 -14.30 -10.88
N PRO A 110 -8.61 -14.39 -10.02
CA PRO A 110 -9.46 -13.26 -9.69
C PRO A 110 -8.65 -12.03 -9.30
N SER A 111 -9.12 -10.84 -9.62
CA SER A 111 -8.35 -9.61 -9.40
C SER A 111 -8.07 -9.32 -7.92
N PHE A 112 -8.91 -9.81 -7.00
CA PHE A 112 -8.70 -9.69 -5.55
C PHE A 112 -7.65 -10.65 -4.99
N VAL A 113 -7.14 -11.58 -5.81
CA VAL A 113 -6.12 -12.56 -5.43
C VAL A 113 -4.76 -12.02 -5.85
N PRO A 114 -3.82 -11.82 -4.92
CA PRO A 114 -2.50 -11.31 -5.29
C PRO A 114 -1.69 -12.33 -6.08
N ASP A 115 -1.12 -11.91 -7.21
CA ASP A 115 -0.15 -12.72 -7.93
C ASP A 115 1.26 -12.45 -7.37
N TRP A 116 1.82 -13.42 -6.64
CA TRP A 116 3.18 -13.36 -6.10
C TRP A 116 4.27 -13.81 -7.08
N THR A 117 3.95 -14.28 -8.28
CA THR A 117 4.94 -14.60 -9.32
C THR A 117 5.61 -13.34 -9.86
N ILE A 118 4.89 -12.22 -9.87
CA ILE A 118 5.34 -10.96 -10.46
C ILE A 118 6.57 -10.43 -9.73
N GLU A 119 7.66 -10.32 -10.49
CA GLU A 119 8.86 -9.65 -10.07
C GLU A 119 8.65 -8.13 -10.04
N LEU A 120 8.49 -7.61 -8.84
CA LEU A 120 8.50 -6.18 -8.61
C LEU A 120 9.95 -5.69 -8.72
N GLY A 121 10.22 -4.75 -9.63
CA GLY A 121 11.57 -4.17 -9.76
C GLY A 121 12.08 -3.58 -8.43
N LYS A 122 13.40 -3.45 -8.26
CA LYS A 122 14.05 -2.95 -7.02
C LYS A 122 13.45 -1.65 -6.47
N GLU A 123 12.86 -0.82 -7.33
CA GLU A 123 12.19 0.43 -6.95
C GLU A 123 10.94 0.23 -6.07
N TYR A 124 10.26 -0.91 -6.26
CA TYR A 124 9.05 -1.29 -5.53
C TYR A 124 9.34 -2.01 -4.22
N SER A 125 10.55 -2.57 -4.05
CA SER A 125 10.83 -3.59 -3.02
C SER A 125 10.96 -3.05 -1.60
N THR A 126 11.78 -2.01 -1.40
CA THR A 126 11.97 -1.39 -0.06
C THR A 126 10.72 -0.66 0.38
N ASP A 127 9.95 -0.18 -0.59
CA ASP A 127 8.76 0.64 -0.39
C ASP A 127 7.55 -0.19 0.04
N TRP A 128 7.35 -1.35 -0.59
CA TRP A 128 6.30 -2.28 -0.21
C TRP A 128 6.36 -2.60 1.29
N THR A 129 7.53 -2.97 1.81
CA THR A 129 7.67 -3.27 3.24
C THR A 129 7.33 -2.07 4.14
N GLU A 130 7.75 -0.85 3.77
CA GLU A 130 7.43 0.36 4.54
C GLU A 130 5.94 0.74 4.49
N ARG A 131 5.26 0.53 3.36
CA ARG A 131 3.80 0.71 3.28
C ARG A 131 3.08 -0.24 4.23
N PHE A 132 3.46 -1.51 4.22
CA PHE A 132 2.91 -2.51 5.15
C PHE A 132 3.26 -2.18 6.59
N ARG A 133 4.46 -1.66 6.85
CA ARG A 133 4.85 -1.21 8.19
C ARG A 133 3.97 -0.07 8.68
N ASN A 134 3.63 0.89 7.83
CA ASN A 134 2.88 2.09 8.24
C ASN A 134 1.35 1.92 8.19
N ARG A 135 0.81 0.83 7.62
CA ARG A 135 -0.65 0.66 7.44
C ARG A 135 -1.47 0.67 8.73
N HIS A 136 -0.88 0.22 9.85
CA HIS A 136 -1.55 0.22 11.17
C HIS A 136 -1.85 1.64 11.68
N LYS A 137 -1.29 2.67 11.04
CA LYS A 137 -1.56 4.07 11.33
C LYS A 137 -2.85 4.58 10.68
N TYR A 138 -3.43 3.80 9.77
CA TYR A 138 -4.69 4.10 9.09
C TYR A 138 -5.81 3.20 9.61
N ASN A 139 -7.05 3.67 9.49
CA ASN A 139 -8.25 2.92 9.89
C ASN A 139 -9.46 3.31 9.05
N ALA A 140 -9.34 3.20 7.73
CA ALA A 140 -10.38 3.60 6.80
C ALA A 140 -11.73 2.89 7.07
N CYS A 141 -11.74 1.63 7.51
CA CYS A 141 -12.98 0.89 7.81
C CYS A 141 -13.43 0.97 9.28
N LEU A 142 -12.83 1.81 10.12
CA LEU A 142 -13.12 1.86 11.57
C LEU A 142 -13.04 0.47 12.24
N ASN A 143 -14.07 0.07 12.99
CA ASN A 143 -14.12 -1.21 13.72
C ASN A 143 -14.79 -2.34 12.91
N HIS A 144 -15.08 -2.13 11.63
CA HIS A 144 -15.73 -3.14 10.80
C HIS A 144 -14.74 -4.24 10.41
N VAL A 145 -15.08 -5.49 10.74
CA VAL A 145 -14.42 -6.68 10.17
C VAL A 145 -15.01 -7.01 8.80
N ALA A 146 -14.28 -7.73 7.96
CA ALA A 146 -14.73 -8.13 6.63
C ALA A 146 -16.07 -8.88 6.69
N ASP A 147 -17.11 -8.29 6.10
CA ASP A 147 -18.42 -8.91 5.90
C ASP A 147 -18.54 -9.31 4.43
N PHE A 148 -18.39 -10.61 4.17
CA PHE A 148 -18.22 -11.11 2.81
C PHE A 148 -18.75 -12.53 2.60
N THR A 149 -19.04 -12.83 1.34
CA THR A 149 -19.25 -14.19 0.83
C THR A 149 -18.35 -14.44 -0.37
N VAL A 150 -17.99 -15.70 -0.57
CA VAL A 150 -17.12 -16.11 -1.68
C VAL A 150 -17.91 -17.03 -2.59
N ALA A 151 -17.93 -16.70 -3.87
CA ALA A 151 -18.42 -17.54 -4.96
C ALA A 151 -17.23 -17.91 -5.86
N PRO A 152 -17.40 -18.85 -6.81
CA PRO A 152 -16.32 -19.20 -7.73
C PRO A 152 -15.78 -17.96 -8.44
N ARG A 153 -14.50 -17.66 -8.20
CA ARG A 153 -13.79 -16.50 -8.76
C ARG A 153 -14.35 -15.13 -8.39
N THR A 154 -15.27 -15.02 -7.43
CA THR A 154 -15.80 -13.72 -7.00
C THR A 154 -15.84 -13.59 -5.47
N LEU A 155 -15.61 -12.37 -5.00
CA LEU A 155 -15.68 -11.99 -3.59
C LEU A 155 -16.73 -10.89 -3.44
N HIS A 156 -17.84 -11.21 -2.80
CA HIS A 156 -18.89 -10.25 -2.50
C HIS A 156 -18.60 -9.68 -1.12
N ILE A 157 -18.28 -8.40 -1.02
CA ILE A 157 -17.82 -7.79 0.23
C ILE A 157 -18.51 -6.46 0.48
N LYS A 158 -18.88 -6.24 1.75
CA LYS A 158 -19.55 -5.01 2.15
C LYS A 158 -18.56 -3.84 2.21
N GLY A 159 -18.98 -2.68 1.73
CA GLY A 159 -18.19 -1.45 1.75
C GLY A 159 -18.98 -0.23 1.33
N VAL A 160 -18.28 0.87 1.09
CA VAL A 160 -18.83 2.12 0.56
C VAL A 160 -17.98 2.60 -0.62
N LEU A 161 -18.63 2.99 -1.71
CA LEU A 161 -17.99 3.71 -2.81
C LEU A 161 -17.87 5.18 -2.41
N VAL A 162 -16.64 5.67 -2.38
CA VAL A 162 -16.31 7.01 -1.87
C VAL A 162 -16.41 8.04 -2.98
N ASP A 163 -15.71 7.80 -4.09
CA ASP A 163 -15.60 8.75 -5.19
C ASP A 163 -14.95 8.08 -6.42
N THR A 164 -14.97 8.77 -7.56
CA THR A 164 -14.36 8.33 -8.82
C THR A 164 -13.12 9.14 -9.14
N ILE A 165 -12.05 8.48 -9.60
CA ILE A 165 -10.83 9.14 -10.09
C ILE A 165 -11.18 9.94 -11.35
N ALA A 166 -10.97 11.26 -11.31
CA ALA A 166 -11.22 12.16 -12.43
C ALA A 166 -9.95 12.49 -13.21
N THR A 167 -8.82 12.64 -12.52
CA THR A 167 -7.57 13.11 -13.14
C THR A 167 -6.37 12.43 -12.50
N MET A 168 -5.44 11.99 -13.34
CA MET A 168 -4.16 11.42 -12.96
C MET A 168 -3.03 12.40 -13.31
N ALA A 169 -2.05 12.57 -12.43
CA ALA A 169 -0.81 13.24 -12.78
C ALA A 169 -0.06 12.45 -13.86
N THR A 170 0.53 13.14 -14.82
CA THR A 170 1.31 12.51 -15.90
C THR A 170 2.72 12.14 -15.44
N ARG A 171 3.32 12.94 -14.55
CA ARG A 171 4.63 12.67 -13.96
C ARG A 171 4.51 11.86 -12.67
N ARG A 172 5.44 10.92 -12.51
CA ARG A 172 5.58 10.12 -11.28
C ARG A 172 6.85 10.50 -10.54
N LEU A 173 6.78 10.44 -9.21
CA LEU A 173 7.89 10.82 -8.33
C LEU A 173 9.09 9.90 -8.56
N GLY A 174 8.84 8.59 -8.73
CA GLY A 174 9.78 7.60 -9.25
C GLY A 174 11.12 7.50 -8.49
N SER A 175 11.92 6.48 -8.80
CA SER A 175 13.17 6.25 -8.10
C SER A 175 14.36 6.71 -8.98
N TYR A 176 14.96 7.84 -8.62
CA TYR A 176 16.31 8.29 -9.00
C TYR A 176 16.53 8.93 -10.40
N ARG A 177 17.39 9.97 -10.42
CA ARG A 177 17.88 10.79 -11.56
C ARG A 177 16.84 11.58 -12.37
N LYS A 178 15.98 12.33 -11.68
CA LYS A 178 15.18 13.37 -12.34
C LYS A 178 15.91 14.70 -12.33
N THR A 179 15.93 15.37 -13.48
CA THR A 179 16.51 16.71 -13.61
C THR A 179 15.79 17.68 -12.67
N ARG A 180 16.44 18.81 -12.36
CA ARG A 180 15.77 19.89 -11.62
C ARG A 180 14.47 20.34 -12.30
N SER A 181 14.46 20.42 -13.63
CA SER A 181 13.25 20.73 -14.42
C SER A 181 12.13 19.74 -14.16
N TYR A 182 12.41 18.44 -14.27
CA TYR A 182 11.39 17.40 -14.07
C TYR A 182 10.81 17.44 -12.64
N ARG A 183 11.66 17.65 -11.62
CA ARG A 183 11.20 17.75 -10.22
C ARG A 183 10.28 18.94 -10.00
N ASN A 184 10.62 20.10 -10.56
CA ASN A 184 9.80 21.29 -10.45
C ASN A 184 8.48 21.11 -11.19
N GLU A 185 8.52 20.68 -12.45
CA GLU A 185 7.33 20.43 -13.26
C GLU A 185 6.41 19.39 -12.63
N LEU A 186 6.97 18.36 -11.98
CA LEU A 186 6.19 17.35 -11.26
C LEU A 186 5.41 17.96 -10.09
N LEU A 187 6.07 18.72 -9.22
CA LEU A 187 5.38 19.35 -8.09
C LEU A 187 4.37 20.39 -8.56
N ASP A 188 4.72 21.16 -9.60
CA ASP A 188 3.84 22.18 -10.17
C ASP A 188 2.61 21.55 -10.81
N GLU A 189 2.77 20.44 -11.52
CA GLU A 189 1.66 19.67 -12.09
C GLU A 189 0.74 19.10 -11.00
N MET A 190 1.30 18.40 -10.01
CA MET A 190 0.53 17.81 -8.92
C MET A 190 -0.23 18.88 -8.14
N PHE A 191 0.43 19.99 -7.81
CA PHE A 191 -0.20 21.10 -7.12
C PHE A 191 -1.26 21.78 -8.00
N LYS A 192 -1.01 21.94 -9.30
CA LYS A 192 -1.97 22.53 -10.26
C LYS A 192 -3.28 21.73 -10.31
N ILE A 193 -3.20 20.40 -10.38
CA ILE A 193 -4.42 19.56 -10.44
C ILE A 193 -5.10 19.42 -9.09
N ALA A 194 -4.37 19.52 -7.97
CA ALA A 194 -4.95 19.54 -6.63
C ALA A 194 -5.95 20.71 -6.52
N LYS A 195 -7.26 20.43 -6.56
CA LYS A 195 -8.30 21.46 -6.58
C LYS A 195 -8.31 22.24 -5.25
N PRO A 196 -8.75 23.51 -5.24
CA PRO A 196 -9.11 24.20 -4.00
C PRO A 196 -10.13 23.39 -3.22
N ILE A 197 -10.00 23.38 -1.89
CA ILE A 197 -11.01 22.84 -0.98
C ILE A 197 -12.13 23.91 -0.91
N GLU A 198 -12.91 24.04 -1.98
CA GLU A 198 -14.11 24.88 -1.99
C GLU A 198 -15.24 24.05 -1.39
N GLU A 199 -15.55 24.35 -0.13
CA GLU A 199 -16.67 23.85 0.70
C GLU A 199 -17.07 22.36 0.51
N GLY A 200 -16.65 21.46 1.41
CA GLY A 200 -17.39 20.19 1.56
C GLY A 200 -16.67 18.97 2.13
N TYR A 201 -15.33 18.88 2.11
CA TYR A 201 -14.67 17.59 2.38
C TYR A 201 -14.41 17.24 3.85
N TYR A 202 -14.47 18.20 4.76
CA TYR A 202 -13.97 18.03 6.12
C TYR A 202 -15.00 18.55 7.12
N HIS A 203 -15.55 17.65 7.93
CA HIS A 203 -16.33 18.00 9.11
C HIS A 203 -15.38 18.63 10.16
N GLY A 204 -15.11 19.94 10.08
CA GLY A 204 -14.23 20.63 11.04
C GLY A 204 -13.53 21.87 10.50
N GLN A 205 -12.60 22.44 11.29
CA GLN A 205 -11.79 23.59 10.87
C GLN A 205 -11.05 23.26 9.57
N ARG A 206 -11.19 24.10 8.53
CA ARG A 206 -10.71 23.85 7.17
C ARG A 206 -9.18 23.87 7.07
N GLN A 207 -8.56 22.76 6.64
CA GLN A 207 -7.18 22.78 6.14
C GLN A 207 -7.12 23.62 4.86
N THR A 208 -6.04 24.36 4.68
CA THR A 208 -5.77 25.02 3.40
C THR A 208 -5.44 23.98 2.33
N ARG A 209 -5.68 24.31 1.05
CA ARG A 209 -5.26 23.48 -0.10
C ARG A 209 -3.80 23.05 -0.01
N LYS A 210 -2.92 23.94 0.47
CA LYS A 210 -1.48 23.68 0.58
C LYS A 210 -1.16 22.70 1.72
N GLU A 211 -1.87 22.76 2.85
CA GLU A 211 -1.71 21.79 3.95
C GLU A 211 -2.17 20.39 3.52
N ALA A 212 -3.37 20.29 2.94
CA ALA A 212 -3.88 19.02 2.43
C ALA A 212 -2.95 18.41 1.38
N PHE A 213 -2.40 19.24 0.49
CA PHE A 213 -1.42 18.80 -0.50
C PHE A 213 -0.17 18.20 0.16
N TRP A 214 0.44 18.88 1.13
CA TRP A 214 1.65 18.34 1.78
C TRP A 214 1.41 17.11 2.64
N LEU A 215 0.28 17.06 3.35
CA LEU A 215 -0.12 15.86 4.08
C LEU A 215 -0.28 14.70 3.10
N THR A 216 -0.91 14.94 1.95
CA THR A 216 -1.05 13.93 0.89
C THR A 216 0.31 13.46 0.38
N MET A 217 1.25 14.37 0.15
CA MET A 217 2.61 14.03 -0.28
C MET A 217 3.33 13.08 0.70
N CYS A 218 2.97 13.07 1.98
CA CYS A 218 3.56 12.21 3.02
C CYS A 218 2.64 11.10 3.55
N GLY A 219 1.48 10.88 2.92
CA GLY A 219 0.51 9.90 3.39
C GLY A 219 -0.08 10.22 4.77
N GLY A 220 -0.13 11.50 5.15
CA GLY A 220 -0.63 11.96 6.44
C GLY A 220 0.18 11.46 7.64
N LEU A 221 1.44 11.07 7.46
CA LEU A 221 2.27 10.53 8.54
C LEU A 221 3.03 11.66 9.26
N GLU A 222 2.80 11.82 10.57
CA GLU A 222 3.57 12.72 11.45
C GLU A 222 4.48 11.93 12.40
N GLU A 223 5.40 12.63 13.08
CA GLU A 223 6.40 12.03 13.98
C GLU A 223 5.77 11.46 15.26
N SER A 224 4.69 12.07 15.76
CA SER A 224 3.90 11.53 16.86
C SER A 224 2.93 10.46 16.32
N SER A 225 3.07 9.23 16.84
CA SER A 225 2.19 8.10 16.55
C SER A 225 0.80 8.22 17.18
N ASP A 226 0.44 9.39 17.72
CA ASP A 226 -0.81 9.56 18.43
C ASP A 226 -1.95 9.72 17.42
N ARG A 227 -2.87 8.74 17.42
CA ARG A 227 -4.08 8.74 16.58
C ARG A 227 -5.18 9.63 17.18
N ALA A 228 -4.89 10.39 18.23
CA ALA A 228 -5.84 11.33 18.83
C ALA A 228 -6.42 12.35 17.85
N THR A 229 -5.71 12.70 16.77
CA THR A 229 -6.18 13.65 15.76
C THR A 229 -6.25 13.02 14.36
N PRO A 230 -7.44 12.99 13.73
CA PRO A 230 -7.60 12.54 12.34
C PRO A 230 -6.67 13.28 11.39
N ILE A 231 -6.17 12.60 10.34
CA ILE A 231 -5.25 13.17 9.35
C ILE A 231 -5.82 14.45 8.71
N SER A 232 -7.13 14.47 8.49
CA SER A 232 -7.91 15.61 7.97
C SER A 232 -7.95 16.83 8.90
N GLU A 233 -7.63 16.67 10.18
CA GLU A 233 -7.69 17.72 11.20
C GLU A 233 -6.31 18.23 11.64
N ARG A 234 -5.22 17.56 11.25
CA ARG A 234 -3.85 17.92 11.67
C ARG A 234 -3.45 19.33 11.22
N ARG A 235 -2.57 19.99 12.00
CA ARG A 235 -2.16 21.40 11.81
C ARG A 235 -0.68 21.69 12.07
N LEU A 236 -0.17 22.63 11.26
CA LEU A 236 0.82 23.71 11.51
C LEU A 236 2.22 23.44 12.08
N THR A 237 2.52 22.36 12.79
CA THR A 237 3.89 22.19 13.33
C THR A 237 4.90 21.69 12.29
N HIS A 238 4.47 20.82 11.37
CA HIS A 238 5.36 20.23 10.36
C HIS A 238 5.51 21.08 9.08
N PHE A 239 4.65 22.07 8.85
CA PHE A 239 4.58 22.77 7.56
C PHE A 239 5.87 23.53 7.21
N GLN A 240 6.58 24.06 8.22
CA GLN A 240 7.88 24.71 8.00
C GLN A 240 8.94 23.71 7.49
N ILE A 241 8.93 22.48 8.02
CA ILE A 241 9.83 21.40 7.56
C ILE A 241 9.50 21.02 6.12
N PHE A 242 8.20 20.98 5.76
CA PHE A 242 7.78 20.75 4.38
C PHE A 242 8.18 21.86 3.42
N GLN A 243 8.12 23.13 3.84
CA GLN A 243 8.61 24.26 3.04
C GLN A 243 10.12 24.15 2.80
N SER A 244 10.89 23.79 3.83
CA SER A 244 12.33 23.53 3.72
C SER A 244 12.60 22.36 2.78
N TRP A 245 11.81 21.29 2.87
CA TRP A 245 11.89 20.14 1.97
C TRP A 245 11.53 20.50 0.54
N GLU A 246 10.46 21.27 0.30
CA GLU A 246 10.07 21.75 -1.02
C GLU A 246 11.19 22.59 -1.63
N HIS A 247 11.75 23.53 -0.85
CA HIS A 247 12.86 24.37 -1.30
C HIS A 247 14.09 23.53 -1.69
N TRP A 248 14.46 22.57 -0.86
CA TRP A 248 15.53 21.61 -1.15
C TRP A 248 15.23 20.75 -2.39
N PHE A 249 14.01 20.21 -2.48
CA PHE A 249 13.56 19.35 -3.58
C PHE A 249 13.48 20.10 -4.92
N ARG A 250 13.24 21.41 -4.91
CA ARG A 250 13.31 22.28 -6.10
C ARG A 250 14.72 22.82 -6.38
N GLY A 251 15.64 22.58 -5.45
CA GLY A 251 17.02 23.07 -5.48
C GLY A 251 17.94 22.33 -6.46
N PRO A 252 19.14 22.90 -6.72
CA PRO A 252 20.12 22.34 -7.66
C PRO A 252 20.85 21.10 -7.13
N ARG A 253 20.94 20.91 -5.81
CA ARG A 253 21.64 19.77 -5.17
C ARG A 253 20.64 18.73 -4.70
N THR A 254 20.78 17.50 -5.17
CA THR A 254 20.11 16.31 -4.62
C THR A 254 21.16 15.36 -4.08
N SER A 255 21.71 15.64 -2.91
CA SER A 255 22.42 14.57 -2.19
C SER A 255 21.36 13.69 -1.53
N TYR A 256 21.33 12.40 -1.88
CA TYR A 256 20.50 11.38 -1.20
C TYR A 256 20.88 11.16 0.27
N GLN A 257 21.88 11.90 0.75
CA GLN A 257 22.40 11.90 2.10
C GLN A 257 22.52 13.34 2.60
N THR A 258 21.47 14.15 2.48
CA THR A 258 21.43 15.42 3.25
C THR A 258 21.76 15.12 4.71
N SER A 259 22.66 15.84 5.38
CA SER A 259 22.92 15.59 6.81
C SER A 259 21.76 16.03 7.70
N ASP A 260 20.80 16.76 7.12
CA ASP A 260 19.60 17.22 7.80
C ASP A 260 18.62 16.06 8.01
N LEU A 261 18.44 15.68 9.28
CA LEU A 261 17.55 14.59 9.68
C LEU A 261 16.09 14.87 9.32
N GLN A 262 15.62 16.12 9.45
CA GLN A 262 14.22 16.46 9.19
C GLN A 262 13.90 16.35 7.69
N LEU A 263 14.83 16.78 6.83
CA LEU A 263 14.69 16.63 5.38
C LEU A 263 14.72 15.16 4.94
N ARG A 264 15.54 14.32 5.58
CA ARG A 264 15.53 12.86 5.35
C ARG A 264 14.19 12.27 5.71
N THR A 265 13.67 12.59 6.89
CA THR A 265 12.38 12.08 7.35
C THR A 265 11.27 12.40 6.35
N VAL A 266 11.15 13.65 5.88
CA VAL A 266 10.14 14.00 4.86
C VAL A 266 10.38 13.25 3.55
N THR A 267 11.63 13.16 3.10
CA THR A 267 11.97 12.44 1.85
C THR A 267 11.59 10.96 1.91
N ASP A 268 11.86 10.30 3.02
CA ASP A 268 11.54 8.89 3.23
C ASP A 268 10.02 8.69 3.26
N ARG A 269 9.27 9.61 3.88
CA ARG A 269 7.79 9.59 3.87
C ARG A 269 7.22 9.80 2.48
N VAL A 270 7.67 10.83 1.76
CA VAL A 270 7.24 11.08 0.37
C VAL A 270 7.55 9.88 -0.50
N SER A 271 8.75 9.30 -0.36
CA SER A 271 9.11 8.06 -1.04
C SER A 271 8.12 6.94 -0.72
N SER A 272 7.84 6.70 0.58
CA SER A 272 7.02 5.59 1.07
C SER A 272 5.58 5.56 0.54
N VAL A 273 5.01 6.72 0.23
CA VAL A 273 3.62 6.83 -0.24
C VAL A 273 3.51 6.95 -1.76
N SER A 274 4.54 7.47 -2.43
CA SER A 274 4.48 7.83 -3.86
C SER A 274 5.09 6.79 -4.80
N LYS A 275 5.99 5.92 -4.32
CA LYS A 275 6.63 4.91 -5.15
C LYS A 275 5.62 3.88 -5.66
N GLY A 276 5.76 3.53 -6.93
CA GLY A 276 4.83 2.62 -7.59
C GLY A 276 3.40 3.14 -7.77
N ARG A 277 3.16 4.39 -7.40
CA ARG A 277 1.86 5.06 -7.42
C ARG A 277 1.88 6.32 -8.27
N THR A 278 0.69 6.82 -8.59
CA THR A 278 0.49 8.07 -9.31
C THR A 278 -0.43 8.95 -8.49
N PHE A 279 -0.08 10.24 -8.41
CA PHE A 279 -0.93 11.23 -7.74
C PHE A 279 -2.20 11.44 -8.56
N PHE A 280 -3.34 11.55 -7.90
CA PHE A 280 -4.63 11.69 -8.58
C PHE A 280 -5.56 12.64 -7.83
N ILE A 281 -6.61 13.06 -8.55
CA ILE A 281 -7.73 13.85 -8.03
C ILE A 281 -9.03 13.18 -8.44
N THR A 282 -9.99 13.15 -7.52
CA THR A 282 -11.33 12.60 -7.76
C THR A 282 -12.30 13.62 -8.36
N GLU A 283 -13.48 13.18 -8.75
CA GLU A 283 -14.56 14.06 -9.24
C GLU A 283 -14.92 15.10 -8.20
N GLN A 284 -15.13 14.64 -6.96
CA GLN A 284 -15.30 15.50 -5.79
C GLN A 284 -13.93 15.93 -5.23
N GLY A 285 -12.91 16.23 -6.05
CA GLY A 285 -11.75 17.01 -5.62
C GLY A 285 -10.83 16.43 -4.52
N ARG A 286 -11.07 15.22 -4.02
CA ARG A 286 -10.19 14.53 -3.07
C ARG A 286 -8.88 14.21 -3.78
N MET A 287 -7.78 14.30 -3.04
CA MET A 287 -6.44 14.07 -3.57
C MET A 287 -5.78 12.86 -2.91
N GLY A 288 -4.94 12.16 -3.67
CA GLY A 288 -4.38 10.91 -3.18
C GLY A 288 -3.29 10.30 -4.05
N TRP A 289 -2.91 9.08 -3.68
CA TRP A 289 -1.97 8.22 -4.40
C TRP A 289 -2.62 6.88 -4.71
N ALA A 290 -2.71 6.54 -5.99
CA ALA A 290 -3.31 5.31 -6.48
C ALA A 290 -2.25 4.45 -7.18
N PRO A 291 -2.45 3.12 -7.33
CA PRO A 291 -1.56 2.25 -8.09
C PRO A 291 -1.18 2.82 -9.46
N LYS A 292 0.03 2.55 -9.95
CA LYS A 292 0.53 3.10 -11.23
C LYS A 292 -0.36 2.81 -12.45
N ASN A 293 -1.17 1.77 -12.39
CA ASN A 293 -2.07 1.32 -13.46
C ASN A 293 -3.51 1.82 -13.28
N SER A 294 -3.76 2.66 -12.28
CA SER A 294 -5.04 3.36 -12.14
C SER A 294 -5.25 4.36 -13.27
N MET A 295 -6.52 4.65 -13.56
CA MET A 295 -6.93 5.54 -14.64
C MET A 295 -8.20 6.32 -14.25
N PRO A 296 -8.51 7.43 -14.95
CA PRO A 296 -9.81 8.08 -14.79
C PRO A 296 -10.98 7.11 -15.03
N GLY A 297 -12.01 7.19 -14.19
CA GLY A 297 -13.13 6.27 -14.16
C GLY A 297 -12.97 5.08 -13.20
N ASP A 298 -11.76 4.83 -12.68
CA ASP A 298 -11.59 3.92 -11.54
C ASP A 298 -12.26 4.52 -10.29
N VAL A 299 -12.87 3.68 -9.46
CA VAL A 299 -13.63 4.07 -8.27
C VAL A 299 -12.83 3.77 -7.02
N ILE A 300 -12.95 4.63 -6.02
CA ILE A 300 -12.35 4.47 -4.70
C ILE A 300 -13.39 3.89 -3.77
N ALA A 301 -13.04 2.80 -3.08
CA ALA A 301 -13.92 2.16 -2.11
C ALA A 301 -13.22 2.00 -0.76
N VAL A 302 -13.99 2.09 0.32
CA VAL A 302 -13.59 1.57 1.63
C VAL A 302 -14.34 0.26 1.85
N LEU A 303 -13.61 -0.83 1.97
CA LEU A 303 -14.17 -2.17 2.20
C LEU A 303 -14.08 -2.53 3.68
N THR A 304 -15.08 -3.22 4.21
CA THR A 304 -15.08 -3.72 5.59
C THR A 304 -13.88 -4.63 5.83
N GLY A 305 -13.20 -4.50 6.97
CA GLY A 305 -11.93 -5.18 7.25
C GLY A 305 -10.69 -4.56 6.60
N GLY A 306 -10.83 -3.53 5.74
CA GLY A 306 -9.73 -2.84 5.07
C GLY A 306 -9.23 -1.59 5.82
N ARG A 307 -7.93 -1.55 6.17
CA ARG A 307 -7.33 -0.39 6.85
C ARG A 307 -7.13 0.84 5.96
N VAL A 308 -7.16 0.64 4.65
CA VAL A 308 -6.90 1.67 3.63
C VAL A 308 -7.93 1.56 2.49
N PRO A 309 -8.21 2.66 1.79
CA PRO A 309 -9.03 2.61 0.58
C PRO A 309 -8.43 1.71 -0.50
N ILE A 310 -9.30 1.10 -1.30
CA ILE A 310 -8.95 0.28 -2.46
C ILE A 310 -9.46 0.96 -3.73
N VAL A 311 -8.64 0.93 -4.78
CA VAL A 311 -9.05 1.34 -6.13
C VAL A 311 -9.66 0.15 -6.83
N LEU A 312 -10.87 0.34 -7.33
CA LEU A 312 -11.70 -0.63 -8.02
C LEU A 312 -11.95 -0.15 -9.45
N ARG A 313 -11.79 -1.03 -10.43
CA ARG A 313 -12.12 -0.76 -11.83
C ARG A 313 -13.48 -1.36 -12.17
N PRO A 314 -14.50 -0.56 -12.51
CA PRO A 314 -15.79 -1.09 -12.93
C PRO A 314 -15.67 -1.97 -14.18
N ASN A 315 -16.37 -3.10 -14.19
CA ASN A 315 -16.47 -4.00 -15.33
C ASN A 315 -17.83 -4.71 -15.32
N GLN A 316 -18.74 -4.36 -16.24
CA GLN A 316 -20.01 -5.08 -16.45
C GLN A 316 -20.81 -5.46 -15.17
N GLY A 317 -20.89 -4.54 -14.19
CA GLY A 317 -21.65 -4.75 -12.95
C GLY A 317 -20.84 -5.34 -11.79
N CYS A 318 -19.59 -5.73 -12.00
CA CYS A 318 -18.63 -6.09 -10.96
C CYS A 318 -17.40 -5.18 -11.00
N TYR A 319 -16.44 -5.42 -10.11
CA TYR A 319 -15.24 -4.60 -9.95
C TYR A 319 -13.97 -5.44 -9.98
N ALA A 320 -12.96 -4.97 -10.70
CA ALA A 320 -11.60 -5.51 -10.60
C ALA A 320 -10.80 -4.71 -9.55
N VAL A 321 -10.12 -5.39 -8.64
CA VAL A 321 -9.19 -4.77 -7.69
C VAL A 321 -7.94 -4.30 -8.42
N VAL A 322 -7.70 -2.98 -8.39
CA VAL A 322 -6.50 -2.36 -8.96
C VAL A 322 -5.37 -2.29 -7.93
N GLY A 323 -5.73 -2.08 -6.66
CA GLY A 323 -4.80 -2.08 -5.53
C GLY A 323 -5.13 -1.03 -4.48
N ASP A 324 -4.30 -0.95 -3.44
CA ASP A 324 -4.48 -0.01 -2.33
C ASP A 324 -4.15 1.44 -2.69
N ALA A 325 -4.85 2.38 -2.07
CA ALA A 325 -4.65 3.82 -2.24
C ALA A 325 -4.46 4.55 -0.91
N TYR A 326 -3.83 5.73 -1.02
CA TYR A 326 -3.96 6.77 -0.02
C TYR A 326 -4.94 7.82 -0.53
N VAL A 327 -5.94 8.20 0.27
CA VAL A 327 -6.93 9.22 -0.10
C VAL A 327 -7.09 10.18 1.07
N HIS A 328 -6.75 11.44 0.85
CA HIS A 328 -6.76 12.43 1.91
C HIS A 328 -8.21 12.68 2.38
N GLY A 329 -8.44 12.62 3.69
CA GLY A 329 -9.77 12.70 4.29
C GLY A 329 -10.61 11.42 4.22
N VAL A 330 -9.99 10.25 4.05
CA VAL A 330 -10.67 8.94 4.06
C VAL A 330 -9.92 7.92 4.93
N MET A 331 -8.66 8.20 5.28
CA MET A 331 -7.76 7.23 5.89
C MET A 331 -8.07 6.90 7.36
N ASP A 332 -8.94 7.68 8.02
CA ASP A 332 -9.27 7.54 9.45
C ASP A 332 -10.76 7.22 9.69
N GLY A 333 -11.48 6.84 8.64
CA GLY A 333 -12.86 6.34 8.74
C GLY A 333 -13.93 7.36 8.40
N GLU A 334 -13.54 8.52 7.88
CA GLU A 334 -14.47 9.59 7.49
C GLU A 334 -15.58 9.07 6.57
N ALA A 335 -15.21 8.31 5.52
CA ALA A 335 -16.18 7.74 4.58
C ALA A 335 -17.16 6.74 5.21
N MET A 336 -16.76 6.06 6.30
CA MET A 336 -17.65 5.13 7.01
C MET A 336 -18.65 5.85 7.90
N VAL A 337 -18.28 7.04 8.41
CA VAL A 337 -19.17 7.90 9.21
C VAL A 337 -20.16 8.65 8.32
N GLU A 338 -19.71 9.05 7.12
CA GLU A 338 -20.52 9.76 6.13
C GLU A 338 -21.53 8.85 5.40
N ALA A 339 -21.29 7.54 5.39
CA ALA A 339 -22.17 6.58 4.71
C ALA A 339 -23.45 6.30 5.51
N ASP A 340 -24.62 6.48 4.86
CA ASP A 340 -25.90 6.09 5.45
C ASP A 340 -26.03 4.57 5.62
N ASP A 341 -25.55 3.81 4.62
CA ASP A 341 -25.54 2.35 4.62
C ASP A 341 -24.33 1.80 3.84
N LEU A 342 -23.94 0.56 4.15
CA LEU A 342 -22.90 -0.17 3.42
C LEU A 342 -23.54 -1.11 2.39
N GLU A 343 -23.00 -1.13 1.18
CA GLU A 343 -23.46 -1.97 0.08
C GLU A 343 -22.54 -3.16 -0.18
N TYR A 344 -23.07 -4.20 -0.81
CA TYR A 344 -22.28 -5.34 -1.26
C TYR A 344 -21.66 -5.06 -2.63
N LEU A 345 -20.34 -5.12 -2.70
CA LEU A 345 -19.55 -4.96 -3.91
C LEU A 345 -19.05 -6.32 -4.37
N GLU A 346 -19.29 -6.65 -5.64
CA GLU A 346 -18.80 -7.88 -6.26
C GLU A 346 -17.42 -7.65 -6.88
N LEU A 347 -16.39 -8.28 -6.31
CA LEU A 347 -15.03 -8.26 -6.82
C LEU A 347 -14.79 -9.54 -7.63
N HIS A 348 -14.31 -9.44 -8.87
CA HIS A 348 -14.01 -10.59 -9.73
C HIS A 348 -12.53 -10.85 -9.90
#